data_AF-A0A1M7C9B7-F1
#
_entry.id   AF-A0A1M7C9B7-F1
#
_cell.length_a   1.000
_cell.length_b   1.000
_cell.length_c   1.000
_cell.angle_alpha   90.00
_cell.angle_beta   90.00
_cell.angle_gamma   90.00
#
_symmetry.space_group_name_H-M   'P 1'
#
loop_
_entity.id
_entity.type
_entity.pdbx_description
1 polymer ?
#
loop_
_entity_poly.entity_id
_entity_poly.type
_entity_poly.pdbx_seq_one_letter_code
_entity_poly.pdbx_strand_id
1 'polypeptide(L)'
;MPFDAARLARIAAMEEVARPVWEQAGDTELLQQFLYDNGCHGVEAVFVTMGLLGCDLGEAQRAFFNAPCRDAERRFHNQAMDVLAAAADHEV
;
A
#
# COMPACT_ATOMS: atom_id res chain seq x y z
N MET A 1 11.44 -9.80 -4.48
CA MET A 1 12.05 -9.64 -3.14
C MET A 1 11.27 -10.54 -2.18
N PRO A 2 11.86 -11.58 -1.58
CA PRO A 2 11.14 -12.38 -0.60
C PRO A 2 11.03 -11.60 0.71
N PHE A 3 9.81 -11.45 1.24
CA PHE A 3 9.59 -10.99 2.60
C PHE A 3 10.01 -12.08 3.59
N ASP A 4 10.47 -11.69 4.78
CA ASP A 4 10.64 -12.63 5.87
C ASP A 4 9.30 -13.23 6.34
N ALA A 5 9.36 -14.38 7.02
CA ALA A 5 8.17 -15.11 7.45
C ALA A 5 7.28 -14.30 8.42
N ALA A 6 7.89 -13.46 9.28
CA ALA A 6 7.13 -12.64 10.22
C ALA A 6 6.32 -11.58 9.49
N ARG A 7 6.89 -10.99 8.44
CA ARG A 7 6.22 -10.03 7.58
C ARG A 7 5.09 -10.66 6.76
N LEU A 8 5.33 -11.84 6.20
CA LEU A 8 4.27 -12.60 5.51
C LEU A 8 3.10 -12.92 6.44
N ALA A 9 3.39 -13.30 7.69
CA ALA A 9 2.35 -13.58 8.68
C ALA A 9 1.53 -12.33 9.03
N ARG A 10 2.16 -11.14 9.15
CA ARG A 10 1.44 -9.89 9.38
C ARG A 10 0.52 -9.52 8.22
N ILE A 11 1.00 -9.67 6.98
CA ILE A 11 0.21 -9.40 5.77
C ILE A 11 -1.00 -10.33 5.74
N ALA A 12 -0.80 -11.65 5.85
CA ALA A 12 -1.90 -12.62 5.83
C ALA A 12 -2.91 -12.38 6.97
N ALA A 13 -2.43 -12.07 8.18
CA ALA A 13 -3.32 -11.76 9.30
C ALA A 13 -4.16 -10.49 9.02
N MET A 14 -3.56 -9.45 8.45
CA MET A 14 -4.29 -8.23 8.12
C MET A 14 -5.24 -8.42 6.93
N GLU A 15 -4.91 -9.25 5.95
CA GLU A 15 -5.85 -9.64 4.89
C GLU A 15 -7.11 -10.28 5.46
N GLU A 16 -6.98 -11.24 6.39
CA GLU A 16 -8.15 -11.86 7.03
C GLU A 16 -8.98 -10.87 7.84
N VAL A 17 -8.33 -9.95 8.56
CA VAL A 17 -9.00 -8.91 9.36
C VAL A 17 -9.72 -7.88 8.48
N ALA A 18 -9.14 -7.51 7.34
CA ALA A 18 -9.69 -6.50 6.42
C ALA A 18 -10.65 -7.08 5.36
N ARG A 19 -10.67 -8.40 5.14
CA ARG A 19 -11.51 -9.07 4.14
C ARG A 19 -13.00 -8.69 4.25
N PRO A 20 -13.64 -8.68 5.42
CA PRO A 20 -15.05 -8.31 5.52
C PRO A 20 -15.32 -6.86 5.10
N VAL A 21 -14.37 -5.95 5.36
CA VAL A 21 -14.48 -4.54 4.98
C VAL A 21 -14.51 -4.40 3.45
N TRP A 22 -13.61 -5.14 2.77
CA TRP A 22 -13.56 -5.17 1.31
C TRP A 22 -14.79 -5.83 0.71
N GLU A 23 -15.19 -7.01 1.19
CA GLU A 23 -16.35 -7.76 0.65
C GLU A 23 -17.67 -7.02 0.85
N GLN A 24 -17.80 -6.24 1.92
CA GLN A 24 -19.02 -5.48 2.20
C GLN A 24 -19.11 -4.18 1.40
N ALA A 25 -18.01 -3.43 1.28
CA ALA A 25 -18.04 -2.09 0.70
C ALA A 25 -17.61 -2.07 -0.77
N GLY A 26 -16.65 -2.91 -1.17
CA GLY A 26 -15.98 -2.81 -2.47
C GLY A 26 -15.28 -1.47 -2.68
N ASP A 27 -15.01 -0.73 -1.60
CA ASP A 27 -14.49 0.63 -1.61
C ASP A 27 -13.02 0.64 -1.18
N THR A 28 -12.16 1.08 -2.09
CA THR A 28 -10.71 1.11 -1.87
C THR A 28 -10.29 2.19 -0.89
N GLU A 29 -10.98 3.34 -0.83
CA GLU A 29 -10.68 4.40 0.13
C GLU A 29 -11.02 3.94 1.54
N LEU A 30 -12.19 3.31 1.71
CA LEU A 30 -12.63 2.75 2.98
C LEU A 30 -11.69 1.64 3.46
N LEU A 31 -11.27 0.75 2.54
CA LEU A 31 -10.25 -0.26 2.84
C LEU A 31 -8.94 0.38 3.28
N GLN A 32 -8.44 1.40 2.57
CA GLN A 32 -7.19 2.06 2.95
C GLN A 32 -7.28 2.76 4.30
N GLN A 33 -8.42 3.39 4.61
CA GLN A 33 -8.68 4.00 5.91
C GLN A 33 -8.66 2.94 7.02
N PHE A 34 -9.32 1.81 6.82
CA PHE A 34 -9.30 0.70 7.78
C PHE A 34 -7.87 0.19 8.03
N LEU A 35 -7.10 -0.02 6.98
CA LEU A 35 -5.70 -0.45 7.10
C LEU A 35 -4.85 0.57 7.86
N TYR A 36 -5.05 1.86 7.59
CA TYR A 36 -4.35 2.95 8.28
C TYR A 36 -4.65 2.95 9.78
N ASP A 37 -5.93 2.87 10.14
CA ASP A 37 -6.38 2.90 11.55
C ASP A 37 -5.92 1.67 12.34
N ASN A 38 -5.63 0.56 11.65
CA ASN A 38 -5.08 -0.66 12.24
C ASN A 38 -3.54 -0.75 12.17
N GLY A 39 -2.86 0.36 11.87
CA GLY A 39 -1.40 0.43 11.87
C GLY A 39 -0.71 -0.30 10.71
N CYS A 40 -1.45 -0.65 9.65
CA CYS A 40 -0.91 -1.24 8.44
C CYS A 40 -0.49 -0.12 7.47
N HIS A 41 0.81 0.00 7.22
CA HIS A 41 1.38 1.11 6.45
C HIS A 41 2.35 0.65 5.36
N GLY A 42 2.63 1.56 4.43
CA GLY A 42 3.61 1.37 3.36
C GLY A 42 3.38 0.08 2.59
N VAL A 43 4.46 -0.67 2.38
CA VAL A 43 4.41 -1.88 1.55
C VAL A 43 3.56 -3.00 2.16
N GLU A 44 3.38 -3.09 3.49
CA GLU A 44 2.46 -4.11 4.04
C GLU A 44 1.02 -3.82 3.62
N ALA A 45 0.59 -2.56 3.70
CA ALA A 45 -0.74 -2.13 3.24
C ALA A 45 -0.93 -2.36 1.73
N VAL A 46 0.09 -2.09 0.92
CA VAL A 46 0.05 -2.36 -0.53
C VAL A 46 -0.16 -3.85 -0.81
N PHE A 47 0.55 -4.75 -0.11
CA PHE A 47 0.40 -6.19 -0.35
C PHE A 47 -0.92 -6.74 0.18
N VAL A 48 -1.42 -6.27 1.32
CA VAL A 48 -2.77 -6.61 1.80
C VAL A 48 -3.83 -6.17 0.78
N THR A 49 -3.67 -4.97 0.23
CA THR A 49 -4.57 -4.44 -0.81
C THR A 49 -4.53 -5.30 -2.07
N MET A 50 -3.33 -5.70 -2.51
CA MET A 50 -3.13 -6.58 -3.66
C MET A 50 -3.82 -7.94 -3.46
N GLY A 51 -3.67 -8.55 -2.29
CA GLY A 51 -4.29 -9.83 -1.94
C GLY A 51 -5.82 -9.77 -1.90
N LEU A 52 -6.39 -8.69 -1.35
CA LEU A 52 -7.83 -8.49 -1.25
C LEU A 52 -8.49 -8.15 -2.60
N LEU A 53 -7.85 -7.30 -3.40
CA LEU A 53 -8.37 -6.89 -4.71
C LEU A 53 -8.10 -7.94 -5.80
N GLY A 54 -7.17 -8.87 -5.58
CA GLY A 54 -6.73 -9.83 -6.60
C GLY A 54 -6.06 -9.14 -7.80
N CYS A 55 -5.43 -8.00 -7.56
CA CYS A 55 -4.90 -7.11 -8.59
C CYS A 55 -3.37 -7.18 -8.69
N ASP A 56 -2.80 -6.46 -9.67
CA ASP A 56 -1.34 -6.35 -9.77
C ASP A 56 -0.76 -5.30 -8.79
N LEU A 57 0.57 -5.29 -8.66
CA LEU A 57 1.26 -4.36 -7.76
C LEU A 57 1.00 -2.89 -8.12
N GLY A 58 0.93 -2.55 -9.41
CA GLY A 58 0.70 -1.19 -9.85
C GLY A 58 -0.71 -0.71 -9.53
N GLU A 59 -1.70 -1.59 -9.67
CA GLU A 59 -3.09 -1.38 -9.26
C GLU A 59 -3.20 -1.18 -7.75
N ALA A 60 -2.55 -2.04 -6.96
CA ALA A 60 -2.51 -1.93 -5.51
C ALA A 60 -1.83 -0.62 -5.04
N GLN A 61 -0.72 -0.24 -5.67
CA GLN A 61 -0.05 1.04 -5.39
C GLN A 61 -0.93 2.25 -5.74
N ARG A 62 -1.69 2.20 -6.85
CA ARG A 62 -2.65 3.25 -7.20
C ARG A 62 -3.75 3.36 -6.15
N ALA A 63 -4.34 2.24 -5.73
CA ALA A 63 -5.35 2.23 -4.67
C ALA A 63 -4.81 2.81 -3.36
N PHE A 64 -3.58 2.45 -2.98
CA PHE A 64 -2.89 2.97 -1.80
C PHE A 64 -2.65 4.49 -1.91
N PHE A 65 -1.95 4.98 -2.93
CA PHE A 65 -1.56 6.40 -3.01
C PHE A 65 -2.71 7.36 -3.32
N ASN A 66 -3.81 6.87 -3.91
CA ASN A 66 -4.97 7.72 -4.18
C ASN A 66 -5.86 7.92 -2.95
N ALA A 67 -5.78 7.05 -1.94
CA ALA A 67 -6.57 7.19 -0.73
C ALA A 67 -6.15 8.44 0.08
N PRO A 68 -7.10 9.30 0.52
CA PRO A 68 -6.79 10.52 1.26
C PRO A 68 -5.96 10.29 2.53
N CYS A 69 -6.17 9.17 3.24
CA CYS A 69 -5.42 8.82 4.46
C CYS A 69 -3.93 8.53 4.22
N ARG A 70 -3.53 8.29 2.96
CA ARG A 70 -2.15 7.98 2.57
C ARG A 70 -1.38 9.16 2.00
N ASP A 71 -1.90 10.38 2.18
CA ASP A 71 -1.31 11.59 1.61
C ASP A 71 0.14 11.83 2.09
N ALA A 72 0.45 11.52 3.35
CA ALA A 72 1.80 11.61 3.87
C ALA A 72 2.76 10.63 3.15
N GLU A 73 2.36 9.36 3.03
CA GLU A 73 3.14 8.35 2.30
C GLU A 73 3.29 8.72 0.82
N ARG A 74 2.25 9.25 0.17
CA ARG A 74 2.29 9.71 -1.22
C ARG A 74 3.29 10.86 -1.40
N ARG A 75 3.25 11.87 -0.53
CA ARG A 75 4.18 13.01 -0.62
C ARG A 75 5.62 12.56 -0.45
N PHE A 76 5.87 11.68 0.54
CA PHE A 76 7.20 11.11 0.73
C PHE A 76 7.68 10.32 -0.50
N HIS A 77 6.81 9.48 -1.07
CA HIS A 77 7.13 8.73 -2.28
C HIS A 77 7.50 9.64 -3.44
N ASN A 78 6.67 10.65 -3.73
CA ASN A 78 6.92 11.58 -4.82
C ASN A 78 8.24 12.34 -4.61
N GLN A 79 8.50 12.84 -3.40
CA GLN A 79 9.76 13.50 -3.07
C GLN A 79 10.97 12.58 -3.28
N ALA A 80 10.88 11.33 -2.87
CA ALA A 80 11.95 10.36 -3.09
C ALA A 80 12.18 10.09 -4.58
N MET A 81 11.11 9.97 -5.37
CA MET A 81 11.20 9.79 -6.81
C MET A 81 11.80 11.01 -7.52
N ASP A 82 11.43 12.23 -7.10
CA ASP A 82 12.01 13.47 -7.64
C ASP A 82 13.52 13.54 -7.39
N VAL A 83 13.97 13.15 -6.17
CA VAL A 83 15.39 13.08 -5.83
C VAL A 83 16.13 12.04 -6.69
N LEU A 84 15.55 10.86 -6.88
CA LEU A 84 16.14 9.82 -7.71
C LEU A 84 16.22 10.22 -9.19
N ALA A 85 15.19 10.89 -9.71
CA ALA A 85 15.18 11.41 -11.06
C ALA A 85 16.28 12.47 -11.25
N ALA A 86 16.39 13.43 -10.34
CA ALA A 86 17.44 14.42 -10.37
C ALA A 86 18.84 13.79 -10.32
N ALA A 87 19.05 12.79 -9.46
CA ALA A 87 20.34 12.10 -9.36
C ALA A 87 20.72 11.40 -10.67
N ALA A 88 19.76 10.74 -11.34
CA ALA A 88 19.99 10.10 -12.62
C ALA A 88 20.37 11.10 -13.73
N ASP A 89 19.78 12.30 -13.71
CA ASP A 89 20.08 13.37 -14.68
C ASP A 89 21.46 14.02 -14.42
N HIS A 90 22.02 13.88 -13.22
CA HIS A 90 23.33 14.41 -12.83
C HIS A 90 24.51 13.45 -13.10
N GLU A 91 24.26 12.22 -13.57
CA GLU A 91 25.28 11.23 -13.95
C GLU A 91 25.64 11.27 -15.46
N VAL A 92 25.33 12.37 -16.17
CA VAL A 92 25.65 12.59 -17.60
C VAL A 92 26.72 13.67 -17.79
#